data_AF-A0A2K0W637-F1
#
_entry.id   AF-A0A2K0W637-F1
#
_cell.length_a   1.000
_cell.length_b   1.000
_cell.length_c   1.000
_cell.angle_alpha   90.00
_cell.angle_beta   90.00
_cell.angle_gamma   90.00
#
_symmetry.space_group_name_H-M   'P 1'
#
loop_
_entity.id
_entity.type
_entity.pdbx_description
1 polymer ?
#
loop_
_entity_poly.entity_id
_entity_poly.type
_entity_poly.pdbx_seq_one_letter_code
_entity_poly.pdbx_strand_id
1 'polypeptide(L)'
;MAEGDDGHLLNVKADVAAAELARTLKPLKVIYLSEKGGLFNGEGKMISQINLDDEFEYLMAQPWCRYGTRLKIRECQDLLKDLPRSSSVAIIHPGNLQKELFTDSGAGTLIRLGNRIRKTSSIKELQDIEKLEATSNSSSDSLDIAAIVDQFASILTEKNFTAYYDDAMHCMAIVMPQDQGTAILTSLSTTKSGWLNGTMENILTGIKKDYPTLAWAVSERDENLTWFFEQADGSFHQNGRVLFYYGSDMHSVALSPVYENFVSGRASLGDSNLESGGTA
;
A
#
# COMPACT_ATOMS: atom_id res chain seq x y z
N MET A 1 -19.61 -32.83 2.27
CA MET A 1 -20.53 -33.67 1.47
C MET A 1 -21.59 -32.76 0.89
N ALA A 2 -22.06 -33.06 -0.32
CA ALA A 2 -23.21 -32.39 -0.94
C ALA A 2 -24.27 -33.44 -1.28
N GLU A 3 -25.49 -33.00 -1.59
CA GLU A 3 -26.61 -33.84 -1.96
C GLU A 3 -26.93 -33.61 -3.45
N GLY A 4 -27.04 -34.69 -4.22
CA GLY A 4 -27.50 -34.63 -5.61
C GLY A 4 -29.01 -34.44 -5.70
N ASP A 5 -29.52 -34.08 -6.88
CA ASP A 5 -30.96 -33.88 -7.10
C ASP A 5 -31.81 -35.16 -6.84
N ASP A 6 -31.15 -36.31 -6.80
CA ASP A 6 -31.72 -37.63 -6.48
C ASP A 6 -31.60 -38.02 -5.00
N GLY A 7 -31.09 -37.13 -4.15
CA GLY A 7 -30.90 -37.34 -2.71
C GLY A 7 -29.64 -38.12 -2.34
N HIS A 8 -28.79 -38.49 -3.31
CA HIS A 8 -27.54 -39.20 -3.01
C HIS A 8 -26.46 -38.25 -2.48
N LEU A 9 -25.77 -38.70 -1.43
CA LEU A 9 -24.68 -37.94 -0.83
C LEU A 9 -23.36 -38.14 -1.60
N LEU A 10 -22.78 -37.03 -2.05
CA LEU A 10 -21.53 -36.99 -2.81
C LEU A 10 -20.42 -36.35 -1.97
N ASN A 11 -19.20 -36.87 -2.16
CA ASN A 11 -18.01 -36.25 -1.58
C ASN A 11 -17.63 -35.01 -2.40
N VAL A 12 -17.40 -33.89 -1.72
CA VAL A 12 -17.02 -32.61 -2.34
C VAL A 12 -15.79 -32.09 -1.62
N LYS A 13 -14.86 -31.51 -2.38
CA LYS A 13 -13.67 -30.90 -1.79
C LYS A 13 -14.05 -29.67 -0.96
N ALA A 14 -13.42 -29.54 0.20
CA ALA A 14 -13.76 -28.49 1.17
C ALA A 14 -13.40 -27.08 0.66
N ASP A 15 -12.31 -26.94 -0.09
CA ASP A 15 -11.87 -25.69 -0.73
C ASP A 15 -12.90 -25.19 -1.74
N VAL A 16 -13.40 -26.08 -2.61
CA VAL A 16 -14.44 -25.76 -3.59
C VAL A 16 -15.73 -25.34 -2.89
N ALA A 17 -16.16 -26.10 -1.88
CA ALA A 17 -17.38 -25.77 -1.12
C ALA A 17 -17.24 -24.41 -0.40
N ALA A 18 -16.09 -24.13 0.20
CA ALA A 18 -15.82 -22.85 0.86
C ALA A 18 -15.81 -21.68 -0.13
N ALA A 19 -15.23 -21.87 -1.32
CA ALA A 19 -15.22 -20.86 -2.38
C ALA A 19 -16.64 -20.54 -2.85
N GLU A 20 -17.49 -21.54 -3.11
CA GLU A 20 -18.88 -21.32 -3.53
C GLU A 20 -19.72 -20.63 -2.44
N LEU A 21 -19.51 -20.99 -1.17
CA LEU A 21 -20.10 -20.26 -0.05
C LEU A 21 -19.64 -18.80 -0.01
N ALA A 22 -18.35 -18.54 -0.21
CA ALA A 22 -17.81 -17.19 -0.24
C ALA A 22 -18.39 -16.37 -1.40
N ARG A 23 -18.50 -16.93 -2.62
CA ARG A 23 -19.14 -16.25 -3.77
C ARG A 23 -20.58 -15.84 -3.47
N THR A 24 -21.31 -16.67 -2.73
CA THR A 24 -22.70 -16.42 -2.35
C THR A 24 -22.81 -15.38 -1.23
N LEU A 25 -22.03 -15.53 -0.17
CA LEU A 25 -22.13 -14.70 1.04
C LEU A 25 -21.40 -13.36 0.93
N LYS A 26 -20.42 -13.25 0.03
CA LYS A 26 -19.56 -12.09 -0.19
C LYS A 26 -18.92 -11.56 1.11
N PRO A 27 -18.20 -12.40 1.87
CA PRO A 27 -17.63 -11.99 3.15
C PRO A 27 -16.44 -11.03 2.98
N LEU A 28 -16.12 -10.28 4.03
CA LEU A 28 -14.91 -9.45 4.07
C LEU A 28 -13.62 -10.28 4.15
N LYS A 29 -13.67 -11.45 4.80
CA LYS A 29 -12.49 -12.31 4.99
C LYS A 29 -12.85 -13.77 4.81
N VAL A 30 -12.12 -14.46 3.94
CA VAL A 30 -12.19 -15.91 3.73
C VAL A 30 -10.92 -16.52 4.31
N ILE A 31 -11.05 -17.43 5.28
CA ILE A 31 -9.89 -17.97 6.00
C ILE A 31 -9.72 -19.46 5.69
N TYR A 32 -8.58 -19.81 5.11
CA TYR A 32 -8.14 -21.19 4.93
C TYR A 32 -7.15 -21.58 6.02
N LEU A 33 -7.49 -22.60 6.80
CA LEU A 33 -6.62 -23.14 7.83
C LEU A 33 -5.69 -24.19 7.25
N SER A 34 -4.40 -24.09 7.55
CA SER A 34 -3.35 -24.96 7.02
C SER A 34 -2.25 -25.17 8.06
N GLU A 35 -1.83 -26.42 8.24
CA GLU A 35 -0.70 -26.81 9.10
C GLU A 35 0.60 -26.08 8.77
N LYS A 36 0.81 -25.70 7.51
CA LYS A 36 2.00 -24.93 7.10
C LYS A 36 1.95 -23.46 7.53
N GLY A 37 0.79 -22.93 7.88
CA GLY A 37 0.64 -21.55 8.34
C GLY A 37 0.66 -20.45 7.28
N GLY A 38 0.95 -20.75 6.01
CA GLY A 38 0.97 -19.77 4.93
C GLY A 38 1.54 -20.31 3.62
N LEU A 39 1.81 -19.40 2.69
CA LEU A 39 2.57 -19.62 1.46
C LEU A 39 4.02 -19.17 1.67
N PHE A 40 4.95 -19.83 0.98
CA PHE A 40 6.38 -19.61 1.12
C PHE A 40 7.00 -19.33 -0.24
N ASN A 41 7.99 -18.45 -0.26
CA ASN A 41 8.76 -18.11 -1.45
C ASN A 41 9.84 -19.16 -1.75
N GLY A 42 10.63 -18.94 -2.81
CA GLY A 42 11.71 -19.85 -3.22
C GLY A 42 12.85 -20.01 -2.21
N GLU A 43 12.96 -19.10 -1.25
CA GLU A 43 13.96 -19.10 -0.18
C GLU A 43 13.42 -19.77 1.11
N GLY A 44 12.17 -20.24 1.10
CA GLY A 44 11.52 -20.80 2.27
C GLY A 44 11.05 -19.75 3.29
N LYS A 45 11.04 -18.46 2.92
CA LYS A 45 10.47 -17.38 3.74
C LYS A 45 8.96 -17.30 3.49
N MET A 46 8.20 -17.15 4.57
CA MET A 46 6.75 -16.95 4.48
C MET A 46 6.44 -15.63 3.76
N ILE A 47 5.52 -15.69 2.80
CA ILE A 47 4.98 -14.50 2.13
C ILE A 47 3.87 -13.97 3.02
N SER A 48 4.06 -12.79 3.62
CA SER A 48 3.05 -12.19 4.50
C SER A 48 1.82 -11.72 3.73
N GLN A 49 2.03 -11.16 2.53
CA GLN A 49 0.96 -10.57 1.74
C GLN A 49 1.19 -10.77 0.23
N ILE A 50 0.09 -10.88 -0.53
CA ILE A 50 0.07 -10.90 -1.99
C ILE A 50 -1.02 -9.94 -2.50
N ASN A 51 -0.64 -8.95 -3.29
CA ASN A 51 -1.57 -8.12 -4.05
C ASN A 51 -1.69 -8.64 -5.49
N LEU A 52 -2.82 -9.24 -5.83
CA LEU A 52 -2.95 -9.97 -7.09
C LEU A 52 -2.96 -9.06 -8.32
N ASP A 53 -3.49 -7.84 -8.23
CA ASP A 53 -3.52 -6.91 -9.38
C ASP A 53 -2.10 -6.51 -9.83
N ASP A 54 -1.13 -6.44 -8.90
CA ASP A 54 0.25 -6.03 -9.17
C ASP A 54 1.23 -7.22 -9.28
N GLU A 55 1.07 -8.23 -8.44
CA GLU A 55 2.09 -9.27 -8.23
C GLU A 55 1.76 -10.60 -8.92
N PHE A 56 0.52 -10.82 -9.38
CA PHE A 56 0.09 -12.13 -9.87
C PHE A 56 0.95 -12.64 -11.02
N GLU A 57 1.12 -11.85 -12.08
CA GLU A 57 1.90 -12.26 -13.26
C GLU A 57 3.37 -12.52 -12.90
N TYR A 58 3.94 -11.66 -12.05
CA TYR A 58 5.31 -11.83 -11.57
C TYR A 58 5.47 -13.15 -10.80
N LEU A 59 4.56 -13.44 -9.86
CA LEU A 59 4.56 -14.67 -9.07
C LEU A 59 4.34 -15.91 -9.95
N MET A 60 3.44 -15.83 -10.94
CA MET A 60 3.19 -16.91 -11.89
C MET A 60 4.38 -17.18 -12.82
N ALA A 61 5.24 -16.19 -13.07
CA ALA A 61 6.46 -16.37 -13.85
C ALA A 61 7.62 -16.97 -13.03
N GLN A 62 7.56 -16.94 -11.70
CA GLN A 62 8.67 -17.39 -10.87
C GLN A 62 8.92 -18.91 -10.97
N PRO A 63 10.20 -19.33 -11.07
CA PRO A 63 10.53 -20.75 -11.21
C PRO A 63 10.21 -21.56 -9.94
N TRP A 64 10.14 -20.93 -8.77
CA TRP A 64 9.79 -21.60 -7.50
C TRP A 64 8.27 -21.72 -7.29
N CYS A 65 7.45 -20.93 -7.98
CA CYS A 65 5.99 -20.96 -7.88
C CYS A 65 5.42 -22.12 -8.71
N ARG A 66 5.55 -23.34 -8.17
CA ARG A 66 5.15 -24.58 -8.84
C ARG A 66 4.02 -25.31 -8.12
N TYR A 67 3.35 -26.19 -8.87
CA TYR A 67 2.35 -27.15 -8.37
C TYR A 67 1.32 -26.51 -7.43
N GLY A 68 1.29 -26.91 -6.16
CA GLY A 68 0.29 -26.51 -5.17
C GLY A 68 0.27 -25.01 -4.87
N THR A 69 1.43 -24.34 -4.79
CA THR A 69 1.46 -22.88 -4.53
C THR A 69 0.82 -22.11 -5.70
N ARG A 70 1.17 -22.50 -6.93
CA ARG A 70 0.62 -21.90 -8.15
C ARG A 70 -0.90 -22.11 -8.24
N LEU A 71 -1.36 -23.32 -7.94
CA LEU A 71 -2.79 -23.65 -7.94
C LEU A 71 -3.55 -22.80 -6.91
N LYS A 72 -3.05 -22.74 -5.67
CA LYS A 72 -3.68 -21.95 -4.60
C LYS A 72 -3.79 -20.46 -4.94
N ILE A 73 -2.74 -19.85 -5.49
CA ILE A 73 -2.76 -18.43 -5.86
C ILE A 73 -3.82 -18.17 -6.95
N ARG A 74 -3.94 -19.07 -7.94
CA ARG A 74 -4.97 -18.97 -8.99
C ARG A 74 -6.38 -19.13 -8.44
N GLU A 75 -6.62 -20.15 -7.62
CA GLU A 75 -7.93 -20.37 -7.00
C GLU A 75 -8.34 -19.18 -6.13
N CYS A 76 -7.39 -18.59 -5.38
CA CYS A 76 -7.65 -17.36 -4.63
C CYS A 76 -7.94 -16.17 -5.55
N GLN A 77 -7.23 -16.03 -6.67
CA GLN A 77 -7.50 -14.98 -7.65
C GLN A 77 -8.90 -15.13 -8.27
N ASP A 78 -9.26 -16.34 -8.69
CA ASP A 78 -10.55 -16.61 -9.30
C ASP A 78 -11.70 -16.45 -8.30
N LEU A 79 -11.47 -16.75 -7.02
CA LEU A 79 -12.42 -16.44 -5.95
C LEU A 79 -12.56 -14.93 -5.76
N LEU A 80 -11.45 -14.23 -5.56
CA LEU A 80 -11.45 -12.80 -5.23
C LEU A 80 -11.99 -11.92 -6.37
N LYS A 81 -11.88 -12.33 -7.64
CA LYS A 81 -12.49 -11.64 -8.78
C LYS A 81 -14.02 -11.55 -8.70
N ASP A 82 -14.67 -12.49 -8.01
CA ASP A 82 -16.13 -12.50 -7.85
C ASP A 82 -16.58 -11.85 -6.53
N LEU A 83 -15.63 -11.45 -5.68
CA LEU A 83 -15.89 -10.81 -4.41
C LEU A 83 -15.69 -9.29 -4.50
N PRO A 84 -16.29 -8.51 -3.58
CA PRO A 84 -15.95 -7.10 -3.43
C PRO A 84 -14.43 -6.90 -3.24
N ARG A 85 -13.87 -5.77 -3.72
CA ARG A 85 -12.43 -5.47 -3.55
C ARG A 85 -11.99 -5.35 -2.09
N SER A 86 -12.92 -5.07 -1.18
CA SER A 86 -12.68 -5.08 0.27
C SER A 86 -12.51 -6.49 0.85
N SER A 87 -12.83 -7.54 0.08
CA SER A 87 -12.66 -8.92 0.50
C SER A 87 -11.22 -9.38 0.39
N SER A 88 -10.81 -10.25 1.31
CA SER A 88 -9.48 -10.85 1.35
C SER A 88 -9.55 -12.34 1.66
N VAL A 89 -8.51 -13.07 1.26
CA VAL A 89 -8.28 -14.47 1.60
C VAL A 89 -7.07 -14.56 2.52
N ALA A 90 -7.17 -15.24 3.66
CA ALA A 90 -6.04 -15.49 4.55
C ALA A 90 -5.74 -16.99 4.65
N ILE A 91 -4.47 -17.37 4.50
CA ILE A 91 -4.00 -18.75 4.71
C ILE A 91 -3.15 -18.76 5.96
N ILE A 92 -3.63 -19.40 7.03
CA ILE A 92 -3.01 -19.32 8.37
C ILE A 92 -2.97 -20.66 9.09
N HIS A 93 -2.15 -20.73 10.14
CA HIS A 93 -2.13 -21.87 11.05
C HIS A 93 -3.31 -21.76 12.04
N PRO A 94 -4.00 -22.87 12.41
CA PRO A 94 -5.11 -22.84 13.36
C PRO A 94 -4.78 -22.12 14.68
N GLY A 95 -3.58 -22.35 15.24
CA GLY A 95 -3.13 -21.69 16.48
C GLY A 95 -2.96 -20.16 16.37
N ASN A 96 -2.95 -19.61 15.16
CA ASN A 96 -2.77 -18.19 14.89
C ASN A 96 -4.09 -17.48 14.49
N LEU A 97 -5.23 -18.19 14.51
CA LEU A 97 -6.51 -17.64 14.08
C LEU A 97 -6.90 -16.34 14.81
N GLN A 98 -6.68 -16.28 16.12
CA GLN A 98 -6.96 -15.08 16.91
C GLN A 98 -6.11 -13.88 16.47
N LYS A 99 -4.83 -14.10 16.12
CA LYS A 99 -3.94 -13.02 15.66
C LYS A 99 -4.42 -12.51 14.30
N GLU A 100 -4.78 -13.42 13.40
CA GLU A 100 -5.26 -13.05 12.07
C GLU A 100 -6.59 -12.27 12.08
N LEU A 101 -7.46 -12.54 13.06
CA LEU A 101 -8.75 -11.87 13.15
C LEU A 101 -8.69 -10.49 13.81
N PHE A 102 -7.70 -10.24 14.67
CA PHE A 102 -7.69 -9.07 15.55
C PHE A 102 -6.38 -8.26 15.52
N THR A 103 -5.43 -8.59 14.65
CA THR A 103 -4.18 -7.83 14.53
C THR A 103 -3.86 -7.51 13.07
N ASP A 104 -3.35 -6.31 12.84
CA ASP A 104 -3.01 -5.82 11.50
C ASP A 104 -1.74 -6.48 10.94
N SER A 105 -0.84 -6.95 11.81
CA SER A 105 0.41 -7.61 11.41
C SER A 105 0.20 -8.98 10.76
N GLY A 106 -0.99 -9.58 10.90
CA GLY A 106 -1.33 -10.91 10.38
C GLY A 106 -0.44 -12.03 10.94
N ALA A 107 -0.78 -13.28 10.65
CA ALA A 107 -0.01 -14.43 11.13
C ALA A 107 0.13 -15.58 10.12
N GLY A 108 -0.08 -15.26 8.84
CA GLY A 108 0.12 -16.15 7.71
C GLY A 108 0.24 -15.36 6.42
N THR A 109 -0.38 -15.85 5.34
CA THR A 109 -0.40 -15.16 4.05
C THR A 109 -1.76 -14.54 3.78
N LEU A 110 -1.79 -13.21 3.68
CA LEU A 110 -2.96 -12.44 3.25
C LEU A 110 -2.93 -12.25 1.73
N ILE A 111 -4.01 -12.60 1.04
CA ILE A 111 -4.15 -12.46 -0.41
C ILE A 111 -5.37 -11.57 -0.66
N ARG A 112 -5.18 -10.53 -1.48
CA ARG A 112 -6.24 -9.61 -1.89
C ARG A 112 -6.04 -9.26 -3.36
N LEU A 113 -7.09 -8.77 -4.02
CA LEU A 113 -6.91 -8.14 -5.34
C LEU A 113 -5.93 -6.96 -5.20
N GLY A 114 -6.10 -6.18 -4.14
CA GLY A 114 -5.40 -4.93 -3.95
C GLY A 114 -5.96 -3.86 -4.87
N ASN A 115 -5.38 -2.67 -4.82
CA ASN A 115 -5.60 -1.65 -5.82
C ASN A 115 -4.36 -1.57 -6.70
N ARG A 116 -4.56 -1.59 -8.01
CA ARG A 116 -3.47 -1.40 -8.98
C ARG A 116 -2.87 -0.01 -8.82
N ILE A 117 -1.56 0.04 -8.64
CA ILE A 117 -0.84 1.32 -8.59
C ILE A 117 -0.62 1.81 -10.02
N ARG A 118 -1.09 3.03 -10.30
CA ARG A 118 -0.75 3.77 -11.51
C ARG A 118 0.42 4.69 -11.24
N LYS A 119 1.20 4.90 -12.30
CA LYS A 119 2.33 5.82 -12.33
C LYS A 119 2.10 6.81 -13.45
N THR A 120 2.32 8.09 -13.19
CA THR A 120 2.31 9.12 -14.22
C THR A 120 3.35 10.19 -13.91
N SER A 121 3.87 10.82 -14.96
CA SER A 121 4.72 12.01 -14.89
C SER A 121 4.03 13.21 -15.55
N SER A 122 2.72 13.14 -15.77
CA SER A 122 1.94 14.15 -16.49
C SER A 122 0.76 14.62 -15.64
N ILE A 123 0.68 15.92 -15.38
CA ILE A 123 -0.44 16.54 -14.64
C ILE A 123 -1.76 16.30 -15.36
N LYS A 124 -1.77 16.24 -16.70
CA LYS A 124 -2.99 16.03 -17.50
C LYS A 124 -3.65 14.67 -17.26
N GLU A 125 -2.89 13.70 -16.76
CA GLU A 125 -3.38 12.37 -16.41
C GLU A 125 -3.90 12.31 -14.96
N LEU A 126 -3.57 13.32 -14.14
CA LEU A 126 -4.04 13.49 -12.78
C LEU A 126 -5.34 14.30 -12.72
N GLN A 127 -6.33 13.91 -13.54
CA GLN A 127 -7.61 14.64 -13.70
C GLN A 127 -8.47 14.70 -12.43
N ASP A 128 -8.11 13.94 -11.41
CA ASP A 128 -8.87 13.75 -10.17
C ASP A 128 -8.11 14.20 -8.90
N ILE A 129 -7.06 15.03 -9.01
CA ILE A 129 -6.34 15.58 -7.82
C ILE A 129 -7.31 16.22 -6.83
N GLU A 130 -8.33 16.91 -7.32
CA GLU A 130 -9.37 17.56 -6.51
C GLU A 130 -10.09 16.56 -5.59
N LYS A 131 -10.26 15.29 -6.00
CA LYS A 131 -10.94 14.26 -5.18
C LYS A 131 -10.10 13.81 -3.99
N LEU A 132 -8.77 13.75 -4.14
CA LEU A 132 -7.87 13.35 -3.04
C LEU A 132 -7.80 14.40 -1.94
N GLU A 133 -7.68 15.67 -2.32
CA GLU A 133 -7.62 16.78 -1.38
C GLU A 133 -8.97 17.03 -0.70
N ALA A 134 -10.09 16.87 -1.42
CA ALA A 134 -11.43 16.91 -0.83
C ALA A 134 -11.67 15.79 0.20
N THR A 135 -10.99 14.65 0.06
CA THR A 135 -11.12 13.51 0.98
C THR A 135 -10.13 13.59 2.15
N SER A 136 -8.98 14.26 1.97
CA SER A 136 -7.96 14.45 3.02
C SER A 136 -8.32 15.55 4.01
N ASN A 137 -9.03 16.61 3.58
CA ASN A 137 -9.29 17.81 4.37
C ASN A 137 -10.79 18.09 4.57
N SER A 138 -11.50 17.19 5.26
CA SER A 138 -12.90 17.42 5.67
C SER A 138 -13.09 18.56 6.70
N SER A 139 -12.05 19.35 6.99
CA SER A 139 -12.12 20.51 7.89
C SER A 139 -11.15 21.65 7.47
N SER A 140 -11.48 22.42 6.43
CA SER A 140 -11.24 23.89 6.35
C SER A 140 -11.66 24.43 4.97
N ASP A 141 -11.93 25.73 4.90
CA ASP A 141 -12.62 26.43 3.83
C ASP A 141 -12.17 26.07 2.40
N SER A 142 -13.15 25.74 1.54
CA SER A 142 -12.98 25.33 0.14
C SER A 142 -12.28 26.35 -0.78
N LEU A 143 -12.01 27.56 -0.29
CA LEU A 143 -11.40 28.65 -1.05
C LEU A 143 -9.86 28.61 -1.04
N ASP A 144 -9.24 28.07 0.01
CA ASP A 144 -7.76 27.97 0.09
C ASP A 144 -7.23 26.75 -0.67
N ILE A 145 -8.04 25.69 -0.79
CA ILE A 145 -7.66 24.42 -1.44
C ILE A 145 -7.37 24.64 -2.93
N ALA A 146 -8.20 25.40 -3.65
CA ALA A 146 -8.01 25.67 -5.07
C ALA A 146 -6.70 26.41 -5.34
N ALA A 147 -6.35 27.39 -4.50
CA ALA A 147 -5.12 28.16 -4.63
C ALA A 147 -3.87 27.30 -4.35
N ILE A 148 -3.94 26.39 -3.37
CA ILE A 148 -2.87 25.43 -3.07
C ILE A 148 -2.70 24.47 -4.26
N VAL A 149 -3.79 23.95 -4.83
CA VAL A 149 -3.77 23.07 -6.00
C VAL A 149 -3.14 23.77 -7.20
N ASP A 150 -3.49 25.03 -7.47
CA ASP A 150 -2.92 25.82 -8.56
C ASP A 150 -1.41 26.06 -8.36
N GLN A 151 -0.99 26.36 -7.12
CA GLN A 151 0.43 26.53 -6.80
C GLN A 151 1.20 25.21 -6.97
N PHE A 152 0.64 24.09 -6.52
CA PHE A 152 1.25 22.77 -6.73
C PHE A 152 1.32 22.37 -8.20
N ALA A 153 0.25 22.60 -8.96
CA ALA A 153 0.20 22.30 -10.38
C ALA A 153 1.25 23.10 -11.15
N SER A 154 1.49 24.37 -10.78
CA SER A 154 2.55 25.16 -11.41
C SER A 154 3.95 24.61 -11.11
N ILE A 155 4.24 24.19 -9.86
CA ILE A 155 5.52 23.55 -9.50
C ILE A 155 5.74 22.23 -10.27
N LEU A 156 4.69 21.41 -10.37
CA LEU A 156 4.73 20.14 -11.09
C LEU A 156 4.89 20.32 -12.61
N THR A 157 4.54 21.50 -13.14
CA THR A 157 4.70 21.79 -14.58
C THR A 157 6.16 22.09 -14.93
N GLU A 158 6.91 22.66 -13.98
CA GLU A 158 8.31 23.06 -14.18
C GLU A 158 9.32 21.98 -13.81
N LYS A 159 8.95 21.05 -12.91
CA LYS A 159 9.85 20.02 -12.39
C LYS A 159 9.46 18.62 -12.84
N ASN A 160 10.46 17.77 -13.01
CA ASN A 160 10.22 16.34 -13.21
C ASN A 160 9.66 15.72 -11.92
N PHE A 161 8.57 14.98 -12.05
CA PHE A 161 7.97 14.24 -10.95
C PHE A 161 7.42 12.90 -11.45
N THR A 162 7.27 11.98 -10.50
CA THR A 162 6.51 10.74 -10.69
C THR A 162 5.44 10.68 -9.61
N ALA A 163 4.19 10.66 -10.01
CA ALA A 163 3.05 10.45 -9.15
C ALA A 163 2.66 8.96 -9.16
N TYR A 164 2.43 8.42 -7.97
CA TYR A 164 1.92 7.08 -7.70
C TYR A 164 0.55 7.23 -7.06
N TYR A 165 -0.45 6.56 -7.60
CA TYR A 165 -1.80 6.61 -7.06
C TYR A 165 -2.54 5.32 -7.38
N ASP A 166 -3.59 5.03 -6.62
CA ASP A 166 -4.45 3.89 -6.92
C ASP A 166 -5.67 4.29 -7.75
N ASP A 167 -6.29 3.34 -8.45
CA ASP A 167 -7.47 3.61 -9.30
C ASP A 167 -8.62 4.32 -8.56
N ALA A 168 -8.75 4.08 -7.25
CA ALA A 168 -9.80 4.66 -6.42
C ALA A 168 -9.39 5.99 -5.76
N MET A 169 -8.15 6.45 -5.98
CA MET A 169 -7.60 7.68 -5.36
C MET A 169 -7.72 7.68 -3.84
N HIS A 170 -7.59 6.50 -3.21
CA HIS A 170 -7.48 6.35 -1.77
C HIS A 170 -6.11 6.73 -1.24
N CYS A 171 -5.06 6.62 -2.06
CA CYS A 171 -3.72 7.03 -1.72
C CYS A 171 -3.00 7.60 -2.94
N MET A 172 -2.25 8.68 -2.72
CA MET A 172 -1.40 9.33 -3.72
C MET A 172 -0.08 9.75 -3.10
N ALA A 173 1.00 9.50 -3.83
CA ALA A 173 2.36 9.88 -3.49
C ALA A 173 3.02 10.57 -4.68
N ILE A 174 3.67 11.71 -4.45
CA ILE A 174 4.41 12.45 -5.49
C ILE A 174 5.88 12.46 -5.14
N VAL A 175 6.69 11.86 -6.01
CA VAL A 175 8.13 11.76 -5.85
C VAL A 175 8.82 12.66 -6.87
N MET A 176 9.73 13.51 -6.38
CA MET A 176 10.55 14.39 -7.21
C MET A 176 12.01 13.94 -7.15
N PRO A 177 12.61 13.46 -8.25
CA PRO A 177 14.04 13.20 -8.30
C PRO A 177 14.83 14.51 -8.12
N GLN A 178 15.91 14.47 -7.34
CA GLN A 178 16.85 15.58 -7.22
C GLN A 178 18.11 15.31 -8.05
N ASP A 179 18.78 16.38 -8.48
CA ASP A 179 20.02 16.32 -9.28
C ASP A 179 21.16 15.57 -8.56
N GLN A 180 21.13 15.49 -7.23
CA GLN A 180 22.16 14.84 -6.41
C GLN A 180 21.85 13.38 -6.04
N GLY A 181 20.86 12.75 -6.69
CA GLY A 181 20.60 11.31 -6.63
C GLY A 181 19.62 10.85 -5.54
N THR A 182 19.30 11.68 -4.54
CA THR A 182 18.24 11.38 -3.57
C THR A 182 16.89 11.87 -4.09
N ALA A 183 15.91 11.00 -4.24
CA ALA A 183 14.54 11.43 -4.55
C ALA A 183 13.84 11.95 -3.28
N ILE A 184 12.95 12.93 -3.43
CA ILE A 184 12.16 13.48 -2.33
C ILE A 184 10.70 13.13 -2.55
N LEU A 185 10.08 12.45 -1.58
CA LEU A 185 8.63 12.32 -1.51
C LEU A 185 8.06 13.65 -1.00
N THR A 186 7.42 14.38 -1.90
CA THR A 186 6.97 15.76 -1.67
C THR A 186 5.55 15.82 -1.17
N SER A 187 4.69 14.89 -1.60
CA SER A 187 3.31 14.82 -1.14
C SER A 187 2.97 13.36 -0.88
N LEU A 188 2.30 13.12 0.24
CA LEU A 188 1.78 11.81 0.56
C LEU A 188 0.41 11.97 1.23
N SER A 189 -0.63 11.61 0.48
CA SER A 189 -2.02 11.73 0.94
C SER A 189 -2.65 10.35 0.92
N THR A 190 -3.34 9.98 1.99
CA THR A 190 -3.99 8.68 2.09
C THR A 190 -5.21 8.75 2.99
N THR A 191 -6.26 8.05 2.59
CA THR A 191 -7.50 7.92 3.36
C THR A 191 -7.35 6.85 4.44
N LYS A 192 -8.21 6.87 5.46
CA LYS A 192 -8.29 5.76 6.46
C LYS A 192 -8.48 4.39 5.78
N SER A 193 -9.29 4.35 4.71
CA SER A 193 -9.48 3.15 3.87
C SER A 193 -8.18 2.72 3.18
N GLY A 194 -7.39 3.68 2.69
CA GLY A 194 -6.08 3.43 2.07
C GLY A 194 -5.08 2.76 3.03
N TRP A 195 -5.05 3.21 4.29
CA TRP A 195 -4.25 2.57 5.35
C TRP A 195 -4.74 1.16 5.67
N LEU A 196 -6.02 0.99 5.98
CA LEU A 196 -6.57 -0.31 6.40
C LEU A 196 -6.51 -1.38 5.30
N ASN A 197 -6.64 -0.95 4.04
CA ASN A 197 -6.53 -1.84 2.87
C ASN A 197 -5.10 -1.94 2.35
N GLY A 198 -4.11 -1.50 3.13
CA GLY A 198 -2.69 -1.51 2.85
C GLY A 198 -2.27 -0.96 1.47
N THR A 199 -3.01 0.01 0.94
CA THR A 199 -2.68 0.68 -0.32
C THR A 199 -1.40 1.50 -0.16
N MET A 200 -1.15 1.99 1.05
CA MET A 200 0.06 2.74 1.41
C MET A 200 1.33 1.89 1.30
N GLU A 201 1.34 0.66 1.83
CA GLU A 201 2.47 -0.27 1.68
C GLU A 201 2.74 -0.59 0.20
N ASN A 202 1.67 -0.76 -0.58
CA ASN A 202 1.78 -1.06 -2.00
C ASN A 202 2.48 0.10 -2.73
N ILE A 203 2.01 1.34 -2.53
CA ILE A 203 2.61 2.54 -3.13
C ILE A 203 4.06 2.69 -2.70
N LEU A 204 4.36 2.57 -1.40
CA LEU A 204 5.75 2.70 -0.93
C LEU A 204 6.66 1.59 -1.47
N THR A 205 6.15 0.37 -1.63
CA THR A 205 6.89 -0.72 -2.28
C THR A 205 7.18 -0.40 -3.75
N GLY A 206 6.19 0.18 -4.45
CA GLY A 206 6.35 0.67 -5.82
C GLY A 206 7.40 1.79 -5.94
N ILE A 207 7.42 2.71 -4.97
CA ILE A 207 8.42 3.78 -4.89
C ILE A 207 9.80 3.22 -4.59
N LYS A 208 9.96 2.31 -3.61
CA LYS A 208 11.23 1.65 -3.27
C LYS A 208 11.86 0.92 -4.47
N LYS A 209 11.03 0.39 -5.37
CA LYS A 209 11.50 -0.27 -6.60
C LYS A 209 12.08 0.71 -7.62
N ASP A 210 11.49 1.89 -7.76
CA ASP A 210 11.90 2.89 -8.75
C ASP A 210 12.98 3.83 -8.21
N TYR A 211 12.94 4.11 -6.91
CA TYR A 211 13.82 5.02 -6.19
C TYR A 211 14.50 4.28 -5.03
N PRO A 212 15.72 3.74 -5.25
CA PRO A 212 16.49 3.04 -4.22
C PRO A 212 16.86 3.94 -3.05
N THR A 213 16.94 5.26 -3.26
CA THR A 213 17.25 6.26 -2.23
C THR A 213 16.15 7.31 -2.22
N LEU A 214 15.49 7.47 -1.07
CA LEU A 214 14.37 8.39 -0.88
C LEU A 214 14.46 9.08 0.48
N ALA A 215 14.05 10.33 0.54
CA ALA A 215 13.82 11.08 1.77
C ALA A 215 12.41 11.69 1.80
N TRP A 216 11.82 11.78 2.98
CA TRP A 216 10.49 12.37 3.19
C TRP A 216 10.38 12.96 4.59
N ALA A 217 9.62 14.03 4.74
CA ALA A 217 9.32 14.61 6.05
C ALA A 217 7.90 14.22 6.47
N VAL A 218 7.65 14.08 7.77
CA VAL A 218 6.34 13.83 8.37
C VAL A 218 6.22 14.68 9.64
N SER A 219 5.00 15.08 10.01
CA SER A 219 4.74 15.74 11.29
C SER A 219 5.00 14.78 12.47
N GLU A 220 5.60 15.26 13.57
CA GLU A 220 5.73 14.47 14.81
C GLU A 220 4.39 14.10 15.44
N ARG A 221 3.30 14.73 15.00
CA ARG A 221 1.93 14.47 15.49
C ARG A 221 1.16 13.47 14.63
N ASP A 222 1.76 12.91 13.59
CA ASP A 222 1.06 11.95 12.72
C ASP A 222 0.73 10.65 13.49
N GLU A 223 -0.50 10.17 13.34
CA GLU A 223 -0.97 8.96 14.03
C GLU A 223 -0.23 7.69 13.56
N ASN A 224 0.31 7.70 12.35
CA ASN A 224 0.99 6.57 11.72
C ASN A 224 2.52 6.68 11.80
N LEU A 225 3.05 7.53 12.68
CA LEU A 225 4.49 7.78 12.79
C LEU A 225 5.30 6.49 13.01
N THR A 226 4.80 5.56 13.82
CA THR A 226 5.42 4.25 14.06
C THR A 226 5.63 3.47 12.78
N TRP A 227 4.67 3.49 11.86
CA TRP A 227 4.79 2.82 10.57
C TRP A 227 5.91 3.44 9.72
N PHE A 228 6.04 4.77 9.69
CA PHE A 228 7.13 5.44 8.97
C PHE A 228 8.52 5.07 9.52
N PHE A 229 8.65 4.91 10.85
CA PHE A 229 9.88 4.39 11.46
C PHE A 229 10.24 2.99 10.97
N GLU A 230 9.25 2.10 10.84
CA GLU A 230 9.48 0.74 10.34
C GLU A 230 9.91 0.69 8.87
N GLN A 231 9.57 1.72 8.09
CA GLN A 231 9.87 1.78 6.66
C GLN A 231 11.20 2.46 6.32
N ALA A 232 11.82 3.17 7.27
CA ALA A 232 13.01 3.98 7.09
C ALA A 232 14.27 3.27 7.62
N ASP A 233 15.44 3.62 7.06
CA ASP A 233 16.74 3.20 7.60
C ASP A 233 17.24 4.18 8.68
N GLY A 234 16.80 5.44 8.62
CA GLY A 234 17.17 6.48 9.58
C GLY A 234 16.13 7.60 9.65
N SER A 235 16.21 8.36 10.74
CA SER A 235 15.32 9.48 11.00
C SER A 235 16.04 10.65 11.70
N PHE A 236 15.52 11.86 11.52
CA PHE A 236 16.02 13.07 12.16
C PHE A 236 14.87 13.97 12.62
N HIS A 237 14.93 14.43 13.87
CA HIS A 237 13.88 15.22 14.50
C HIS A 237 14.23 16.70 14.55
N GLN A 238 13.35 17.56 14.06
CA GLN A 238 13.52 19.00 14.22
C GLN A 238 12.21 19.78 14.11
N ASN A 239 12.01 20.72 15.04
CA ASN A 239 10.91 21.69 15.01
C ASN A 239 9.52 21.05 14.83
N GLY A 240 9.25 19.92 15.49
CA GLY A 240 7.95 19.23 15.38
C GLY A 240 7.76 18.40 14.11
N ARG A 241 8.83 18.18 13.33
CA ARG A 241 8.84 17.34 12.13
C ARG A 241 9.92 16.27 12.23
N VAL A 242 9.68 15.14 11.58
CA VAL A 242 10.62 14.03 11.45
C VAL A 242 10.97 13.85 9.99
N LEU A 243 12.25 13.97 9.65
CA LEU A 243 12.81 13.59 8.36
C LEU A 243 13.14 12.10 8.40
N PHE A 244 12.60 11.32 7.49
CA PHE A 244 12.91 9.93 7.27
C PHE A 244 13.66 9.73 5.96
N TYR A 245 14.50 8.71 5.91
CA TYR A 245 15.18 8.31 4.68
C TYR A 245 15.48 6.81 4.65
N TYR A 246 15.67 6.27 3.44
CA TYR A 246 16.21 4.93 3.23
C TYR A 246 17.19 4.91 2.05
N GLY A 247 17.99 3.84 1.98
CA GLY A 247 18.88 3.55 0.86
C GLY A 247 20.06 4.50 0.73
N SER A 248 20.44 5.15 1.83
CA SER A 248 21.62 6.01 1.89
C SER A 248 22.14 6.10 3.33
N ASP A 249 23.43 6.40 3.47
CA ASP A 249 24.06 6.64 4.77
C ASP A 249 23.80 8.09 5.22
N MET A 250 23.70 8.30 6.53
CA MET A 250 23.48 9.60 7.15
C MET A 250 24.54 10.64 6.73
N HIS A 251 25.76 10.19 6.47
CA HIS A 251 26.88 11.04 6.05
C HIS A 251 27.04 11.14 4.52
N SER A 252 26.09 10.63 3.75
CA SER A 252 26.16 10.69 2.30
C SER A 252 26.06 12.14 1.80
N VAL A 253 26.88 12.48 0.81
CA VAL A 253 26.83 13.78 0.13
C VAL A 253 25.45 14.01 -0.51
N ALA A 254 24.76 12.94 -0.89
CA ALA A 254 23.44 12.99 -1.50
C ALA A 254 22.31 13.39 -0.53
N LEU A 255 22.48 13.17 0.79
CA LEU A 255 21.50 13.56 1.81
C LEU A 255 21.77 14.93 2.43
N SER A 256 23.01 15.42 2.40
CA SER A 256 23.37 16.73 3.00
C SER A 256 22.48 17.89 2.53
N PRO A 257 22.19 18.07 1.22
CA PRO A 257 21.32 19.17 0.78
C PRO A 257 19.87 19.01 1.27
N VAL A 258 19.39 17.76 1.35
CA VAL A 258 18.04 17.45 1.83
C VAL A 258 17.93 17.81 3.32
N TYR A 259 18.94 17.42 4.10
CA TYR A 259 19.05 17.74 5.51
C TYR A 259 19.15 19.26 5.74
N GLU A 260 20.01 19.97 5.01
CA GLU A 260 20.14 21.43 5.13
C GLU A 260 18.83 22.16 4.77
N ASN A 261 18.11 21.69 3.75
CA ASN A 261 16.80 22.22 3.40
C ASN A 261 15.76 21.96 4.50
N PHE A 262 15.76 20.76 5.09
CA PHE A 262 14.88 20.41 6.21
C PHE A 262 15.15 21.29 7.44
N VAL A 263 16.42 21.46 7.80
CA VAL A 263 16.87 22.28 8.93
C VAL A 263 16.56 23.76 8.75
N SER A 264 16.78 24.28 7.54
CA SER A 264 16.53 25.68 7.22
C SER A 264 15.05 26.04 7.12
N GLY A 265 14.15 25.05 7.18
CA GLY A 265 12.71 25.27 7.04
C GLY A 265 12.32 25.76 5.65
N ARG A 266 13.16 25.53 4.63
CA ARG A 266 12.80 25.85 3.25
C ARG A 266 11.78 24.82 2.78
N ALA A 267 10.60 25.33 2.40
CA ALA A 267 9.40 24.62 1.98
C ALA A 267 9.54 23.80 0.69
N SER A 268 10.56 22.94 0.59
CA SER A 268 10.76 22.01 -0.53
C SER A 268 10.67 20.54 -0.10
N LEU A 269 10.45 20.26 1.18
CA LEU A 269 10.20 18.93 1.72
C LEU A 269 8.81 18.89 2.36
N GLY A 270 7.79 18.74 1.52
CA GLY A 270 6.44 18.36 1.95
C GLY A 270 5.71 19.31 2.89
N ASP A 271 6.01 20.61 2.85
CA ASP A 271 5.29 21.64 3.63
C ASP A 271 3.84 21.85 3.18
N SER A 272 3.33 21.00 2.32
CA SER A 272 2.09 21.24 1.61
C SER A 272 1.14 20.05 1.59
N ASN A 273 1.28 19.10 2.52
CA ASN A 273 0.19 18.34 3.16
C ASN A 273 0.73 17.07 3.81
N LEU A 274 0.94 17.13 5.13
CA LEU A 274 1.01 15.98 6.03
C LEU A 274 0.26 16.36 7.32
N GLU A 275 -0.97 16.84 7.15
CA GLU A 275 -1.97 16.77 8.21
C GLU A 275 -2.89 15.61 7.85
N SER A 276 -2.67 14.46 8.49
CA SER A 276 -3.66 13.41 8.52
C SER A 276 -4.90 13.98 9.21
N GLY A 277 -5.94 14.28 8.41
CA GLY A 277 -7.24 14.74 8.87
C GLY A 277 -7.90 13.70 9.76
N GLY A 278 -7.56 13.73 11.05
CA GLY A 278 -8.16 12.96 12.13
C GLY A 278 -8.73 13.92 13.16
N THR A 279 -9.87 14.55 12.86
CA THR A 279 -10.72 15.09 13.92
C THR A 279 -12.04 14.33 13.97
N ALA A 280 -12.24 13.65 15.11
CA ALA A 280 -13.45 12.97 15.62
C ALA A 280 -14.11 11.91 14.73
#